data_AF-A0A965UW05-F1
#
_entry.id   AF-A0A965UW05-F1
#
_cell.length_a   1.000
_cell.length_b   1.000
_cell.length_c   1.000
_cell.angle_alpha   90.00
_cell.angle_beta   90.00
_cell.angle_gamma   90.00
#
_symmetry.space_group_name_H-M   'P 1'
#
loop_
_entity.id
_entity.type
_entity.pdbx_description
1 polymer ?
#
loop_
_entity_poly.entity_id
_entity_poly.type
_entity_poly.pdbx_seq_one_letter_code
_entity_poly.pdbx_strand_id
1 'polypeptide(L)'
;MNVHNLFPIPVGFTELGRSLSDEELFFIRELETRPNQGNTTSTNNFVLRDSALTSLRSFVEDAVGEYFKSTVNPKHNVSLRVTQSWCNYSDQGQYHHKHAHPNSYISGVFYVQTNPDDRIYFYKDGWQQIKFPPDQWNPYNSESWWF
;
A
#
# COMPACT_ATOMS: atom_id res chain seq x y z
N MET A 1 10.84 -0.65 32.79
CA MET A 1 11.89 -0.85 31.76
C MET A 1 11.58 0.09 30.61
N ASN A 2 12.58 0.77 30.07
CA ASN A 2 12.40 1.65 28.91
C ASN A 2 12.84 0.90 27.66
N VAL A 3 11.96 0.77 26.68
CA VAL A 3 12.22 0.10 25.41
C VAL A 3 12.20 1.16 24.32
N HIS A 4 13.23 1.20 23.49
CA HIS A 4 13.39 2.19 22.43
C HIS A 4 13.51 1.49 21.07
N ASN A 5 12.92 2.08 20.04
CA ASN A 5 13.12 1.66 18.67
C ASN A 5 14.49 2.15 18.18
N LEU A 6 15.29 1.27 17.58
CA LEU A 6 16.57 1.65 16.97
C LEU A 6 16.43 1.89 15.46
N PHE A 7 15.83 0.91 14.75
CA PHE A 7 15.65 0.95 13.29
C PHE A 7 14.23 0.52 12.91
N PRO A 8 13.20 1.29 13.29
CA PRO A 8 11.82 0.93 12.96
C PRO A 8 11.58 1.02 11.45
N ILE A 9 10.69 0.17 10.95
CA ILE A 9 10.18 0.26 9.57
C ILE A 9 8.92 1.13 9.61
N PRO A 10 8.93 2.33 9.00
CA PRO A 10 7.76 3.21 9.00
C PRO A 10 6.64 2.69 8.08
N VAL A 11 5.40 2.97 8.47
CA VAL A 11 4.19 2.81 7.64
C VAL A 11 3.46 4.14 7.65
N GLY A 12 3.17 4.69 6.48
CA GLY A 12 2.47 5.97 6.32
C GLY A 12 0.98 5.77 6.02
N PHE A 13 0.15 6.63 6.60
CA PHE A 13 -1.28 6.74 6.30
C PHE A 13 -1.57 8.17 5.84
N THR A 14 -2.40 8.28 4.81
CA THR A 14 -2.89 9.57 4.32
C THR A 14 -4.34 9.41 3.90
N GLU A 15 -5.13 10.48 4.05
CA GLU A 15 -6.52 10.52 3.66
C GLU A 15 -6.70 11.50 2.51
N LEU A 16 -7.45 11.10 1.48
CA LEU A 16 -7.74 11.94 0.32
C LEU A 16 -8.53 13.21 0.69
N GLY A 17 -9.25 13.18 1.82
CA GLY A 17 -10.02 14.32 2.31
C GLY A 17 -11.26 14.68 1.47
N ARG A 18 -11.56 13.87 0.45
CA ARG A 18 -12.76 13.95 -0.39
C ARG A 18 -13.19 12.56 -0.85
N SER A 19 -14.45 12.46 -1.27
CA SER A 19 -14.91 11.29 -2.04
C SER A 19 -14.31 11.31 -3.45
N LEU A 20 -14.20 10.14 -4.06
CA LEU A 20 -13.93 10.03 -5.51
C LEU A 20 -15.10 10.59 -6.30
N SER A 21 -14.81 11.21 -7.44
CA SER A 21 -15.86 11.68 -8.36
C SER A 21 -16.53 10.49 -9.07
N ASP A 22 -17.72 10.73 -9.62
CA ASP A 22 -18.41 9.72 -10.43
C ASP A 22 -17.58 9.32 -11.66
N GLU A 23 -16.81 10.25 -12.23
CA GLU A 23 -15.89 9.99 -13.34
C GLU A 23 -14.71 9.10 -12.91
N GLU A 24 -14.08 9.37 -11.77
CA GLU A 24 -13.00 8.54 -11.22
C GLU A 24 -13.51 7.12 -10.93
N LEU A 25 -14.70 7.01 -10.30
CA LEU A 25 -15.33 5.72 -9.98
C LEU A 25 -15.73 4.95 -11.24
N PHE A 26 -16.33 5.62 -12.22
CA PHE A 26 -16.72 5.01 -13.49
C PHE A 26 -15.49 4.48 -14.22
N PHE A 27 -14.45 5.30 -14.36
CA PHE A 27 -13.20 4.89 -14.98
C PHE A 27 -12.61 3.65 -14.31
N ILE A 28 -12.52 3.63 -12.97
CA ILE A 28 -11.97 2.49 -12.23
C ILE A 28 -12.83 1.23 -12.43
N ARG A 29 -14.15 1.34 -12.50
CA ARG A 29 -15.04 0.17 -12.64
C ARG A 29 -15.01 -0.45 -14.04
N GLU A 30 -14.81 0.36 -15.07
CA GLU A 30 -14.86 -0.07 -16.47
C GLU A 30 -13.49 -0.50 -17.03
N LEU A 31 -12.45 -0.56 -16.20
CA LEU A 31 -11.14 -1.07 -16.63
C LEU A 31 -11.27 -2.52 -17.09
N GLU A 32 -10.66 -2.83 -18.24
CA GLU A 32 -10.45 -4.22 -18.65
C GLU A 32 -9.65 -4.97 -17.57
N THR A 33 -10.10 -6.18 -17.23
CA THR A 33 -9.53 -6.97 -16.14
C THR A 33 -9.09 -8.35 -16.59
N ARG A 34 -8.23 -8.97 -15.77
CA ARG A 34 -7.79 -10.35 -15.90
C ARG A 34 -7.72 -11.04 -14.53
N PRO A 35 -7.84 -12.37 -14.49
CA PRO A 35 -7.60 -13.13 -13.27
C PRO A 35 -6.17 -12.92 -12.73
N ASN A 36 -6.04 -12.89 -11.41
CA ASN A 36 -4.80 -12.93 -10.64
C ASN A 36 -4.86 -14.14 -9.67
N GLN A 37 -3.77 -14.43 -8.95
CA GLN A 37 -3.65 -15.66 -8.15
C GLN A 37 -4.80 -15.89 -7.15
N GLY A 38 -5.34 -14.82 -6.55
CA GLY A 38 -6.41 -14.93 -5.55
C GLY A 38 -7.56 -13.94 -5.75
N ASN A 39 -7.52 -13.12 -6.80
CA ASN A 39 -8.50 -12.06 -7.07
C ASN A 39 -8.44 -11.62 -8.54
N THR A 40 -8.99 -10.45 -8.86
CA THR A 40 -8.99 -9.87 -10.21
C THR A 40 -8.16 -8.58 -10.24
N THR A 41 -7.42 -8.34 -11.32
CA THR A 41 -6.62 -7.12 -11.51
C THR A 41 -6.88 -6.48 -12.86
N SER A 42 -6.70 -5.17 -12.98
CA SER A 42 -6.72 -4.48 -14.27
C SER A 42 -5.62 -5.01 -15.21
N THR A 43 -5.88 -5.01 -16.52
CA THR A 43 -4.85 -5.30 -17.54
C THR A 43 -3.90 -4.11 -17.68
N ASN A 44 -4.40 -2.89 -17.50
CA ASN A 44 -3.63 -1.66 -17.45
C ASN A 44 -2.83 -1.56 -16.14
N ASN A 45 -1.50 -1.40 -16.27
CA ASN A 45 -0.55 -1.25 -15.15
C ASN A 45 -0.06 0.19 -14.97
N PHE A 46 -0.76 1.15 -15.57
CA PHE A 46 -0.48 2.58 -15.49
C PHE A 46 -1.75 3.42 -15.33
N VAL A 47 -2.74 2.93 -14.56
CA VAL A 47 -4.09 3.55 -14.47
C VAL A 47 -4.05 5.02 -14.06
N LEU A 48 -3.13 5.43 -13.17
CA LEU A 48 -2.98 6.82 -12.74
C LEU A 48 -2.45 7.76 -13.84
N ARG A 49 -2.02 7.24 -14.99
CA ARG A 49 -1.63 8.09 -16.14
C ARG A 49 -2.83 8.64 -16.90
N ASP A 50 -4.00 8.02 -16.76
CA ASP A 50 -5.21 8.47 -17.43
C ASP A 50 -5.65 9.85 -16.91
N SER A 51 -6.20 10.67 -17.80
CA SER A 51 -6.70 12.00 -17.45
C SER A 51 -7.82 11.95 -16.40
N ALA A 52 -8.66 10.92 -16.42
CA ALA A 52 -9.76 10.73 -15.47
C ALA A 52 -9.27 10.63 -14.01
N LEU A 53 -8.03 10.16 -13.81
CA LEU A 53 -7.44 10.00 -12.47
C LEU A 53 -6.39 11.06 -12.14
N THR A 54 -6.36 12.20 -12.86
CA THR A 54 -5.33 13.23 -12.64
C THR A 54 -5.33 13.77 -11.21
N SER A 55 -6.51 14.04 -10.63
CA SER A 55 -6.59 14.55 -9.26
C SER A 55 -6.12 13.50 -8.25
N LEU A 56 -6.52 12.23 -8.42
CA LEU A 56 -6.06 11.13 -7.58
C LEU A 56 -4.54 10.90 -7.73
N ARG A 57 -3.98 11.00 -8.95
CA ARG A 57 -2.54 10.91 -9.18
C ARG A 57 -1.80 11.99 -8.40
N SER A 58 -2.23 13.24 -8.49
CA SER A 58 -1.59 14.35 -7.76
C SER A 58 -1.59 14.09 -6.25
N PHE A 59 -2.72 13.66 -5.69
CA PHE A 59 -2.80 13.28 -4.28
C PHE A 59 -1.80 12.16 -3.91
N VAL A 60 -1.71 11.10 -4.72
CA VAL A 60 -0.79 9.98 -4.47
C VAL A 60 0.67 10.43 -4.56
N GLU A 61 1.01 11.26 -5.54
CA GLU A 61 2.37 11.80 -5.70
C GLU A 61 2.77 12.69 -4.52
N ASP A 62 1.86 13.55 -4.06
CA ASP A 62 2.08 14.41 -2.89
C ASP A 62 2.28 13.56 -1.61
N ALA A 63 1.41 12.56 -1.39
CA ALA A 63 1.50 11.67 -0.24
C ALA A 63 2.80 10.86 -0.20
N VAL A 64 3.21 10.32 -1.35
CA VAL A 64 4.49 9.59 -1.47
C VAL A 64 5.67 10.54 -1.26
N GLY A 65 5.59 11.77 -1.78
CA GLY A 65 6.59 12.81 -1.57
C GLY A 65 6.75 13.18 -0.09
N GLU A 66 5.64 13.35 0.63
CA GLU A 66 5.63 13.66 2.06
C GLU A 66 6.16 12.51 2.91
N TYR A 67 5.75 11.27 2.61
CA TYR A 67 6.30 10.08 3.26
C TYR A 67 7.82 9.99 3.02
N PHE A 68 8.29 10.18 1.79
CA PHE A 68 9.71 10.13 1.45
C PHE A 68 10.51 11.20 2.20
N LYS A 69 9.98 12.43 2.26
CA LYS A 69 10.60 13.52 3.03
C LYS A 69 10.64 13.21 4.53
N SER A 70 9.58 12.64 5.08
CA SER A 70 9.47 12.35 6.51
C SER A 70 10.32 11.17 6.96
N THR A 71 10.56 10.20 6.07
CA THR A 71 11.26 8.95 6.42
C THR A 71 12.71 8.93 5.97
N VAL A 72 12.99 9.41 4.76
CA VAL A 72 14.33 9.40 4.16
C VAL A 72 15.02 10.75 4.31
N ASN A 73 14.25 11.85 4.25
CA ASN A 73 14.73 13.22 4.39
C ASN A 73 16.03 13.51 3.60
N PRO A 74 16.01 13.35 2.26
CA PRO A 74 17.21 13.39 1.46
C PRO A 74 17.87 14.79 1.49
N LYS A 75 19.20 14.83 1.61
CA LYS A 75 19.98 16.07 1.54
C LYS A 75 19.91 16.75 0.16
N HIS A 76 19.85 15.96 -0.90
CA HIS A 76 19.88 16.44 -2.28
C HIS A 76 18.46 16.55 -2.84
N ASN A 77 18.33 17.30 -3.94
CA ASN A 77 17.07 17.44 -4.65
C ASN A 77 16.72 16.13 -5.37
N VAL A 78 16.10 15.21 -4.63
CA VAL A 78 15.65 13.90 -5.09
C VAL A 78 14.14 13.85 -4.87
N SER A 79 13.41 13.47 -5.92
CA SER A 79 11.97 13.22 -5.85
C SER A 79 11.66 11.81 -6.35
N LEU A 80 10.57 11.26 -5.82
CA LEU A 80 10.01 10.02 -6.31
C LEU A 80 8.97 10.29 -7.39
N ARG A 81 8.67 9.27 -8.18
CA ARG A 81 7.61 9.29 -9.19
C ARG A 81 6.88 7.96 -9.17
N VAL A 82 5.59 7.97 -9.45
CA VAL A 82 4.81 6.73 -9.58
C VAL A 82 5.23 6.02 -10.87
N THR A 83 5.81 4.83 -10.73
CA THR A 83 6.29 4.03 -11.87
C THR A 83 5.20 3.13 -12.45
N GLN A 84 4.38 2.53 -11.60
CA GLN A 84 3.28 1.63 -11.95
C GLN A 84 2.06 1.90 -11.06
N SER A 85 0.87 1.64 -11.60
CA SER A 85 -0.40 1.72 -10.86
C SER A 85 -1.45 0.84 -11.52
N TRP A 86 -2.15 0.03 -10.75
CA TRP A 86 -3.19 -0.87 -11.22
C TRP A 86 -4.30 -0.97 -10.18
N CYS A 87 -5.46 -1.47 -10.60
CA CYS A 87 -6.59 -1.72 -9.71
C CYS A 87 -6.70 -3.21 -9.42
N ASN A 88 -7.00 -3.55 -8.17
CA ASN A 88 -7.41 -4.90 -7.77
C ASN A 88 -8.87 -4.87 -7.35
N TYR A 89 -9.59 -5.93 -7.67
CA TYR A 89 -11.00 -6.15 -7.35
C TYR A 89 -11.08 -7.49 -6.63
N SER A 90 -11.64 -7.48 -5.42
CA SER A 90 -11.72 -8.67 -4.58
C SER A 90 -13.15 -8.85 -4.10
N ASP A 91 -13.77 -9.94 -4.55
CA ASP A 91 -15.09 -10.37 -4.09
C ASP A 91 -14.98 -11.22 -2.81
N GLN A 92 -16.12 -11.52 -2.19
CA GLN A 92 -16.17 -12.37 -1.01
C GLN A 92 -15.47 -13.72 -1.27
N GLY A 93 -14.51 -14.06 -0.40
CA GLY A 93 -13.71 -15.28 -0.50
C GLY A 93 -12.44 -15.16 -1.34
N GLN A 94 -12.21 -14.02 -2.00
CA GLN A 94 -10.96 -13.70 -2.69
C GLN A 94 -9.92 -13.10 -1.75
N TYR A 95 -8.64 -13.12 -2.16
CA TYR A 95 -7.53 -12.66 -1.34
C TYR A 95 -6.35 -12.13 -2.16
N HIS A 96 -5.53 -11.30 -1.52
CA HIS A 96 -4.20 -10.95 -2.02
C HIS A 96 -3.17 -11.89 -1.41
N HIS A 97 -2.42 -12.59 -2.25
CA HIS A 97 -1.33 -13.45 -1.79
C HIS A 97 -0.20 -12.61 -1.17
N LYS A 98 0.57 -13.19 -0.25
CA LYS A 98 1.78 -12.55 0.29
C LYS A 98 2.82 -12.38 -0.83
N HIS A 99 3.29 -11.16 -1.06
CA HIS A 99 4.32 -10.86 -2.05
C HIS A 99 5.10 -9.59 -1.69
N ALA A 100 6.15 -9.32 -2.46
CA ALA A 100 6.90 -8.06 -2.43
C ALA A 100 6.96 -7.49 -3.85
N HIS A 101 7.19 -6.17 -3.97
CA HIS A 101 7.31 -5.48 -5.26
C HIS A 101 8.78 -5.25 -5.61
N PRO A 102 9.42 -6.13 -6.41
CA PRO A 102 10.81 -5.95 -6.79
C PRO A 102 10.99 -4.69 -7.64
N ASN A 103 12.17 -4.08 -7.57
CA ASN A 103 12.55 -2.87 -8.31
C ASN A 103 11.74 -1.60 -7.95
N SER A 104 10.97 -1.63 -6.86
CA SER A 104 10.28 -0.47 -6.30
C SER A 104 10.93 -0.04 -5.00
N TYR A 105 11.07 1.29 -4.80
CA TYR A 105 11.59 1.84 -3.54
C TYR A 105 10.50 1.97 -2.48
N ILE A 106 9.30 2.38 -2.88
CA ILE A 106 8.10 2.49 -2.05
C ILE A 106 6.95 1.82 -2.80
N SER A 107 6.07 1.15 -2.06
CA SER A 107 4.78 0.66 -2.53
C SER A 107 3.68 1.19 -1.63
N GLY A 108 2.48 1.36 -2.18
CA GLY A 108 1.33 1.84 -1.45
C GLY A 108 0.04 1.30 -2.04
N VAL A 109 -1.03 1.35 -1.25
CA VAL A 109 -2.38 0.97 -1.64
C VAL A 109 -3.32 2.12 -1.34
N PHE A 110 -4.23 2.39 -2.28
CA PHE A 110 -5.32 3.33 -2.09
C PHE A 110 -6.64 2.55 -2.09
N TYR A 111 -7.42 2.68 -1.02
CA TYR A 111 -8.67 1.96 -0.86
C TYR A 111 -9.82 2.76 -1.47
N VAL A 112 -10.36 2.26 -2.58
CA VAL A 112 -11.46 2.87 -3.33
C VAL A 112 -12.81 2.54 -2.70
N GLN A 113 -13.04 1.25 -2.42
CA GLN A 113 -14.26 0.73 -1.83
C GLN A 113 -13.89 -0.49 -0.99
N THR A 114 -14.15 -0.44 0.31
CA THR A 114 -13.80 -1.47 1.28
C THR A 114 -14.95 -1.81 2.20
N ASN A 115 -14.87 -2.99 2.81
CA ASN A 115 -15.66 -3.31 3.99
C ASN A 115 -15.07 -2.62 5.23
N PRO A 116 -15.87 -2.38 6.29
CA PRO A 116 -15.38 -1.78 7.54
C PRO A 116 -14.25 -2.56 8.22
N ASP A 117 -14.10 -3.85 7.92
CA ASP A 117 -13.14 -4.78 8.51
C ASP A 117 -12.01 -5.19 7.56
N ASP A 118 -11.91 -4.58 6.38
CA ASP A 118 -10.79 -4.81 5.46
C ASP A 118 -9.46 -4.36 6.08
N ARG A 119 -8.40 -5.13 5.82
CA ARG A 119 -7.08 -4.97 6.45
C ARG A 119 -5.96 -5.27 5.47
N ILE A 120 -4.80 -4.67 5.73
CA ILE A 120 -3.54 -5.08 5.10
C ILE A 120 -2.63 -5.75 6.14
N TYR A 121 -2.05 -6.88 5.76
CA TYR A 121 -1.10 -7.62 6.60
C TYR A 121 0.32 -7.40 6.09
N PHE A 122 1.19 -6.91 6.97
CA PHE A 122 2.62 -6.83 6.76
C PHE A 122 3.31 -7.99 7.47
N TYR A 123 4.33 -8.56 6.85
CA TYR A 123 5.07 -9.68 7.39
C TYR A 123 6.53 -9.27 7.58
N LYS A 124 7.09 -9.61 8.73
CA LYS A 124 8.51 -9.49 8.97
C LYS A 124 9.24 -10.54 8.15
N ASP A 125 10.10 -10.10 7.25
CA ASP A 125 10.97 -10.99 6.49
C ASP A 125 12.35 -11.12 7.16
N GLY A 126 12.98 -12.28 7.01
CA GLY A 126 14.30 -12.57 7.58
C GLY A 126 14.33 -13.73 8.59
N TRP A 127 15.52 -14.28 8.79
CA TRP A 127 15.74 -15.43 9.66
C TRP A 127 15.68 -15.06 11.16
N GLN A 128 15.07 -15.94 11.96
CA GLN A 128 15.02 -15.84 13.41
C GLN A 128 15.59 -17.12 14.02
N GLN A 129 16.51 -17.01 14.99
CA GLN A 129 17.19 -18.17 15.56
C GLN A 129 16.27 -19.01 16.45
N ILE A 130 15.58 -18.35 17.38
CA ILE A 130 14.71 -18.98 18.39
C ILE A 130 13.45 -18.14 18.51
N LYS A 131 12.29 -18.79 18.53
CA LYS A 131 10.98 -18.16 18.76
C LYS A 131 10.43 -18.61 20.11
N PHE A 132 9.98 -17.65 20.89
CA PHE A 132 9.25 -17.90 22.13
C PHE A 132 7.78 -17.59 21.90
N PRO A 133 6.84 -18.43 22.38
CA PRO A 133 5.43 -18.08 22.38
C PRO A 133 5.19 -16.93 23.37
N PRO A 134 4.69 -15.77 22.92
CA PRO A 134 4.39 -14.69 23.84
C PRO A 134 2.99 -14.84 24.45
N ASP A 135 2.81 -14.35 25.66
CA ASP A 135 1.48 -14.21 26.27
C ASP A 135 0.65 -13.12 25.56
N GLN A 136 1.32 -12.05 25.11
CA GLN A 136 0.73 -10.95 24.34
C GLN A 136 1.62 -10.53 23.17
N TRP A 137 1.00 -10.30 22.01
CA TRP A 137 1.68 -9.81 20.82
C TRP A 137 1.93 -8.30 20.88
N ASN A 138 3.09 -7.88 20.39
CA ASN A 138 3.52 -6.48 20.32
C ASN A 138 4.42 -6.26 19.09
N PRO A 139 4.82 -5.00 18.79
CA PRO A 139 5.65 -4.69 17.61
C PRO A 139 7.01 -5.39 17.55
N TYR A 140 7.52 -5.92 18.67
CA TYR A 140 8.84 -6.55 18.77
C TYR A 140 8.81 -8.07 18.59
N ASN A 141 7.74 -8.72 19.04
CA ASN A 141 7.63 -10.19 19.04
C ASN A 141 6.75 -10.75 17.91
N SER A 142 6.03 -9.92 17.18
CA SER A 142 5.10 -10.36 16.13
C SER A 142 5.80 -10.64 14.79
N GLU A 143 5.36 -11.68 14.10
CA GLU A 143 5.85 -12.04 12.76
C GLU A 143 5.09 -11.34 11.64
N SER A 144 3.88 -10.90 11.95
CA SER A 144 3.05 -10.08 11.08
C SER A 144 2.31 -9.04 11.91
N TRP A 145 1.97 -7.93 11.29
CA TRP A 145 1.13 -6.90 11.88
C TRP A 145 0.13 -6.43 10.83
N TRP A 146 -1.08 -6.09 11.27
CA TRP A 146 -2.10 -5.55 10.39
C TRP A 146 -2.47 -4.14 10.80
N PHE A 147 -2.90 -3.38 9.81
CA PHE A 147 -3.56 -2.09 9.97
C PHE A 147 -4.88 -2.11 9.22
#